data_AF-A0A3D2NHQ3-F1
#
_entry.id   AF-A0A3D2NHQ3-F1
#
_cell.length_a   1.000
_cell.length_b   1.000
_cell.length_c   1.000
_cell.angle_alpha   90.00
_cell.angle_beta   90.00
_cell.angle_gamma   90.00
#
_symmetry.space_group_name_H-M   'P 1'
#
loop_
_entity.id
_entity.type
_entity.pdbx_description
1 polymer ?
#
loop_
_entity_poly.entity_id
_entity_poly.type
_entity_poly.pdbx_seq_one_letter_code
_entity_poly.pdbx_strand_id
1 'polypeptide(L)'
;MIALERIRERMAGLVSEGVLAEEEALRESHARAVWTCLTEPGDAVAGAAIDALGAADALDLALEGAGRQASDERWKAGLARWMPRVSTVDDALDRARRSGSRLLTPLEEAWPVGLSDLGAHAPHAVWVRGALGAAAGAPGVALVGARAATAYGEHVATELSAGLTTSGVAIVS
;
A
#
# COMPACT_ATOMS: atom_id res chain seq x y z
N MET A 1 -12.99 16.43 -8.39
CA MET A 1 -13.59 15.08 -8.37
C MET A 1 -13.52 14.43 -9.76
N ILE A 2 -12.85 13.29 -9.88
CA ILE A 2 -12.80 12.49 -11.13
C ILE A 2 -14.14 11.75 -11.29
N ALA A 3 -14.64 11.60 -12.52
CA ALA A 3 -15.86 10.83 -12.78
C ALA A 3 -15.70 9.36 -12.34
N LEU A 4 -16.72 8.80 -11.67
CA LEU A 4 -16.69 7.43 -11.12
C LEU A 4 -16.35 6.37 -12.18
N GLU A 5 -16.86 6.54 -13.40
CA GLU A 5 -16.57 5.64 -14.52
C GLU A 5 -15.07 5.60 -14.87
N ARG A 6 -14.41 6.77 -14.87
CA ARG A 6 -12.96 6.86 -15.06
C ARG A 6 -12.19 6.24 -13.89
N ILE A 7 -12.69 6.33 -12.66
CA ILE A 7 -12.09 5.62 -11.53
C ILE A 7 -12.20 4.11 -11.74
N ARG A 8 -13.38 3.62 -12.14
CA ARG A 8 -13.61 2.20 -12.41
C ARG A 8 -12.66 1.66 -13.48
N GLU A 9 -12.49 2.38 -14.59
CA GLU A 9 -11.52 2.05 -15.63
C GLU A 9 -10.09 2.01 -15.09
N ARG A 10 -9.68 3.02 -14.30
CA ARG A 10 -8.34 3.10 -13.69
C ARG A 10 -8.07 1.97 -12.72
N MET A 11 -9.09 1.40 -12.08
CA MET A 11 -8.92 0.34 -11.08
C MET A 11 -9.20 -1.08 -11.62
N ALA A 12 -9.84 -1.22 -12.79
CA ALA A 12 -10.19 -2.52 -13.37
C ALA A 12 -8.95 -3.43 -13.55
N GLY A 13 -8.94 -4.62 -12.95
CA GLY A 13 -7.79 -5.53 -12.98
C GLY A 13 -6.65 -5.20 -12.00
N LEU A 14 -6.78 -4.13 -11.20
CA LEU A 14 -5.90 -3.85 -10.06
C LEU A 14 -6.56 -4.22 -8.72
N VAL A 15 -7.89 -4.20 -8.63
CA VAL A 15 -8.64 -4.56 -7.42
C VAL A 15 -9.59 -5.74 -7.71
N SER A 16 -10.25 -6.26 -6.68
CA SER A 16 -11.25 -7.32 -6.82
C SER A 16 -12.56 -6.82 -7.46
N GLU A 17 -13.34 -7.74 -8.03
CA GLU A 17 -14.67 -7.40 -8.59
C GLU A 17 -15.62 -6.84 -7.52
N GLY A 18 -15.50 -7.28 -6.26
CA GLY A 18 -16.27 -6.73 -5.15
C GLY A 18 -15.99 -5.23 -4.95
N VAL A 19 -14.72 -4.83 -5.00
CA VAL A 19 -14.33 -3.42 -4.92
C VAL A 19 -14.84 -2.62 -6.13
N LEU A 20 -14.86 -3.19 -7.34
CA LEU A 20 -15.37 -2.49 -8.54
C LEU A 20 -16.90 -2.25 -8.51
N ALA A 21 -17.63 -3.12 -7.82
CA ALA A 21 -19.08 -3.09 -7.72
C ALA A 21 -19.59 -2.06 -6.69
N GLU A 22 -18.81 -1.79 -5.64
CA GLU A 22 -19.20 -0.88 -4.56
C GLU A 22 -18.54 0.50 -4.72
N GLU A 23 -19.35 1.55 -4.93
CA GLU A 23 -18.84 2.90 -5.22
C GLU A 23 -17.90 3.44 -4.13
N GLU A 24 -18.26 3.27 -2.85
CA GLU A 24 -17.46 3.77 -1.73
C GLU A 24 -16.11 3.02 -1.66
N ALA A 25 -16.14 1.69 -1.73
CA ALA A 25 -14.94 0.87 -1.74
C ALA A 25 -14.03 1.18 -2.93
N LEU A 26 -14.62 1.46 -4.10
CA LEU A 26 -13.91 1.84 -5.31
C LEU A 26 -13.19 3.18 -5.14
N ARG A 27 -13.88 4.20 -4.61
CA ARG A 27 -13.30 5.52 -4.34
C ARG A 27 -12.18 5.44 -3.32
N GLU A 28 -12.40 4.73 -2.22
CA GLU A 28 -11.43 4.57 -1.15
C GLU A 28 -10.18 3.81 -1.65
N SER A 29 -10.35 2.72 -2.39
CA SER A 29 -9.24 1.95 -2.97
C SER A 29 -8.47 2.74 -4.02
N HIS A 30 -9.18 3.50 -4.86
CA HIS A 30 -8.56 4.40 -5.83
C HIS A 30 -7.72 5.46 -5.14
N ALA A 31 -8.25 6.10 -4.11
CA ALA A 31 -7.53 7.12 -3.37
C ALA A 31 -6.29 6.55 -2.67
N ARG A 32 -6.39 5.38 -2.04
CA ARG A 32 -5.24 4.67 -1.46
C ARG A 32 -4.17 4.35 -2.50
N ALA A 33 -4.56 3.88 -3.69
CA ALA A 33 -3.64 3.64 -4.80
C ALA A 33 -2.91 4.92 -5.22
N VAL A 34 -3.63 6.04 -5.33
CA VAL A 34 -3.06 7.36 -5.61
C VAL A 34 -2.08 7.76 -4.49
N TRP A 35 -2.47 7.63 -3.23
CA TRP A 35 -1.59 7.93 -2.10
C TRP A 35 -0.29 7.14 -2.14
N THR A 36 -0.29 5.85 -2.51
CA THR A 36 0.96 5.07 -2.70
C THR A 36 1.90 5.64 -3.77
N CYS A 37 1.39 6.47 -4.68
CA CYS A 37 2.20 7.16 -5.69
C CYS A 37 2.65 8.56 -5.24
N LEU A 38 1.91 9.20 -4.32
CA LEU A 38 2.15 10.57 -3.88
C LEU A 38 3.12 10.65 -2.70
N THR A 39 3.09 9.66 -1.79
CA THR A 39 3.85 9.66 -0.55
C THR A 39 5.06 8.73 -0.63
N GLU A 40 6.04 9.00 0.22
CA GLU A 40 7.05 8.00 0.56
C GLU A 40 6.45 7.00 1.56
N PRO A 41 6.92 5.74 1.60
CA PRO A 41 6.50 4.78 2.61
C PRO A 41 6.66 5.36 4.03
N GLY A 42 5.59 5.31 4.82
CA GLY A 42 5.57 5.80 6.19
C GLY A 42 5.36 7.32 6.35
N ASP A 43 4.82 8.03 5.35
CA ASP A 43 4.43 9.44 5.53
C ASP A 43 3.26 9.57 6.54
N ALA A 44 3.60 9.87 7.79
CA ALA A 44 2.64 10.00 8.88
C ALA A 44 1.67 11.17 8.75
N VAL A 45 1.98 12.19 7.94
CA VAL A 45 1.07 13.32 7.75
C VAL A 45 -0.09 12.89 6.85
N ALA A 46 0.21 12.20 5.75
CA ALA A 46 -0.81 11.58 4.92
C ALA A 46 -1.57 10.49 5.69
N GLY A 47 -0.85 9.63 6.43
CA GLY A 47 -1.46 8.57 7.25
C GLY A 47 -2.47 9.13 8.25
N ALA A 48 -2.09 10.14 9.03
CA ALA A 48 -2.99 10.76 10.00
C ALA A 48 -4.22 11.44 9.35
N ALA A 49 -4.07 12.02 8.15
CA ALA A 49 -5.20 12.60 7.43
C ALA A 49 -6.16 11.53 6.90
N ILE A 50 -5.63 10.42 6.38
CA ILE A 50 -6.41 9.27 5.93
C ILE A 50 -7.14 8.62 7.11
N ASP A 51 -6.49 8.47 8.26
CA ASP A 51 -7.13 7.93 9.47
C ASP A 51 -8.27 8.83 9.98
N ALA A 52 -8.14 10.15 9.83
CA ALA A 52 -9.13 11.11 10.30
C ALA A 52 -10.30 11.33 9.33
N LEU A 53 -10.08 11.21 8.02
CA LEU A 53 -11.03 11.63 6.98
C LEU A 53 -11.46 10.49 6.05
N GLY A 54 -10.73 9.37 6.01
CA GLY A 54 -10.79 8.43 4.89
C GLY A 54 -9.84 8.82 3.76
N ALA A 55 -9.44 7.86 2.91
CA ALA A 55 -8.44 8.11 1.90
C ALA A 55 -8.94 9.00 0.77
N ALA A 56 -10.21 8.83 0.37
CA ALA A 56 -10.85 9.63 -0.68
C ALA A 56 -10.93 11.12 -0.29
N ASP A 57 -11.51 11.43 0.86
CA ASP A 57 -11.67 12.81 1.33
C ASP A 57 -10.32 13.48 1.63
N ALA A 58 -9.36 12.74 2.21
CA ALA A 58 -8.01 13.25 2.41
C ALA A 58 -7.31 13.59 1.08
N LEU A 59 -7.52 12.78 0.04
CA LEU A 59 -6.93 13.02 -1.28
C LEU A 59 -7.57 14.23 -1.97
N ASP A 60 -8.89 14.33 -1.94
CA ASP A 60 -9.61 15.50 -2.50
C ASP A 60 -9.12 16.78 -1.81
N LEU A 61 -8.99 16.77 -0.48
CA LEU A 61 -8.42 17.88 0.28
C LEU A 61 -7.00 18.25 -0.16
N ALA A 62 -6.15 17.25 -0.43
CA ALA A 62 -4.79 17.47 -0.87
C ALA A 62 -4.72 18.06 -2.29
N LEU A 63 -5.57 17.59 -3.20
CA LEU A 63 -5.63 18.05 -4.59
C LEU A 63 -6.24 19.45 -4.73
N GLU A 64 -7.17 19.83 -3.86
CA GLU A 64 -7.73 21.18 -3.79
C GLU A 64 -6.72 22.21 -3.26
N GLY A 65 -5.60 21.76 -2.69
CA GLY A 65 -4.47 22.60 -2.30
C GLY A 65 -4.67 23.42 -1.03
N ALA A 66 -5.90 23.63 -0.54
CA ALA A 66 -6.18 24.24 0.76
C ALA A 66 -7.67 24.14 1.18
N GLY A 67 -7.96 23.34 2.21
CA GLY A 67 -9.17 23.45 3.05
C GLY A 67 -8.85 23.20 4.53
N ARG A 68 -9.35 24.04 5.45
CA ARG A 68 -9.25 24.07 6.96
C ARG A 68 -7.92 23.73 7.69
N GLN A 69 -6.95 23.04 7.09
CA GLN A 69 -5.58 22.78 7.58
C GLN A 69 -4.54 23.73 7.00
N ALA A 70 -4.95 24.83 6.37
CA ALA A 70 -4.05 25.86 5.82
C ALA A 70 -3.15 26.54 6.88
N SER A 71 -3.33 26.24 8.17
CA SER A 71 -2.44 26.66 9.26
C SER A 71 -1.45 25.58 9.72
N ASP A 72 -1.58 24.33 9.28
CA ASP A 72 -0.64 23.26 9.64
C ASP A 72 0.56 23.25 8.69
N GLU A 73 1.72 23.66 9.20
CA GLU A 73 2.97 23.66 8.44
C GLU A 73 3.42 22.26 8.02
N ARG A 74 3.06 21.21 8.76
CA ARG A 74 3.37 19.82 8.37
C ARG A 74 2.56 19.40 7.16
N TRP A 75 1.28 19.77 7.11
CA TRP A 75 0.41 19.52 5.95
C TRP A 75 0.93 20.26 4.72
N LYS A 76 1.25 21.56 4.84
CA LYS A 76 1.85 22.34 3.74
C LYS A 76 3.14 21.72 3.21
N ALA A 77 4.03 21.31 4.11
CA ALA A 77 5.26 20.64 3.74
C ALA A 77 5.00 19.28 3.06
N GLY A 78 3.96 18.55 3.51
CA GLY A 78 3.44 17.35 2.86
C GLY A 78 2.99 17.62 1.42
N LEU A 79 2.06 18.57 1.22
CA LEU A 79 1.57 18.97 -0.10
C LEU A 79 2.70 19.33 -1.06
N ALA A 80 3.69 20.10 -0.60
CA ALA A 80 4.85 20.46 -1.41
C ALA A 80 5.65 19.24 -1.89
N ARG A 81 5.71 18.16 -1.09
CA ARG A 81 6.30 16.88 -1.50
C ARG A 81 5.38 16.07 -2.40
N TRP A 82 4.08 16.00 -2.10
CA TRP A 82 3.13 15.09 -2.76
C TRP A 82 2.74 15.57 -4.17
N MET A 83 2.42 16.86 -4.31
CA MET A 83 1.83 17.40 -5.55
C MET A 83 2.68 17.20 -6.80
N PRO A 84 4.03 17.33 -6.76
CA PRO A 84 4.87 17.03 -7.92
C PRO A 84 4.74 15.60 -8.48
N ARG A 85 4.26 14.63 -7.68
CA ARG A 85 4.11 13.22 -8.09
C ARG A 85 2.74 12.90 -8.71
N VAL A 86 1.78 13.83 -8.71
CA VAL A 86 0.41 13.60 -9.23
C VAL A 86 0.43 13.16 -10.71
N SER A 87 1.32 13.72 -11.52
CA SER A 87 1.44 13.38 -12.94
C SER A 87 1.94 11.94 -13.20
N THR A 88 2.51 11.27 -12.18
CA THR A 88 3.08 9.92 -12.30
C THR A 88 2.08 8.79 -12.07
N VAL A 89 0.89 9.12 -11.54
CA VAL A 89 -0.06 8.13 -11.03
C VAL A 89 -0.56 7.20 -12.14
N ASP A 90 -0.98 7.74 -13.29
CA ASP A 90 -1.54 6.91 -14.37
C ASP A 90 -0.51 5.90 -14.91
N ASP A 91 0.73 6.35 -15.11
CA ASP A 91 1.83 5.47 -15.54
C ASP A 91 2.20 4.41 -14.47
N ALA A 92 2.10 4.76 -13.18
CA ALA A 92 2.28 3.80 -12.08
C ALA A 92 1.19 2.72 -12.06
N LEU A 93 -0.08 3.09 -12.19
CA LEU A 93 -1.21 2.16 -12.24
C LEU A 93 -1.13 1.24 -13.47
N ASP A 94 -0.73 1.78 -14.62
CA ASP A 94 -0.53 1.00 -15.84
C ASP A 94 0.62 0.02 -15.72
N ARG A 95 1.75 0.41 -15.11
CA ARG A 95 2.84 -0.51 -14.81
C ARG A 95 2.40 -1.64 -13.87
N ALA A 96 1.68 -1.32 -12.80
CA ALA A 96 1.17 -2.31 -11.85
C ALA A 96 0.28 -3.33 -12.56
N ARG A 97 -0.60 -2.87 -13.46
CA ARG A 97 -1.49 -3.73 -14.25
C ARG A 97 -0.69 -4.64 -15.18
N ARG A 98 0.29 -4.09 -15.91
CA ARG A 98 1.16 -4.88 -16.81
C ARG A 98 2.03 -5.90 -16.06
N SER A 99 2.43 -5.62 -14.83
CA SER A 99 3.21 -6.56 -14.01
C SER A 99 2.36 -7.64 -13.34
N GLY A 100 1.04 -7.63 -13.54
CA GLY A 100 0.12 -8.54 -12.86
C GLY A 100 0.00 -8.29 -11.36
N SER A 101 0.28 -7.05 -10.92
CA SER A 101 0.14 -6.65 -9.53
C SER A 101 -1.30 -6.27 -9.24
N ARG A 102 -1.73 -6.53 -8.01
CA ARG A 102 -3.02 -6.10 -7.46
C ARG A 102 -2.79 -5.18 -6.27
N LEU A 103 -3.69 -4.23 -6.08
CA LEU A 103 -3.76 -3.43 -4.89
C LEU A 103 -4.46 -4.25 -3.80
N LEU A 104 -3.85 -4.27 -2.62
CA LEU A 104 -4.47 -4.74 -1.39
C LEU A 104 -4.54 -3.57 -0.42
N THR A 105 -5.68 -3.37 0.21
CA THR A 105 -5.92 -2.27 1.15
C THR A 105 -6.20 -2.78 2.57
N PRO A 106 -6.09 -1.93 3.61
CA PRO A 106 -6.44 -2.30 4.99
C PRO A 106 -7.90 -2.73 5.19
N LEU A 107 -8.78 -2.51 4.21
CA LEU A 107 -10.19 -2.88 4.26
C LEU A 107 -10.44 -4.33 3.85
N GLU A 108 -9.45 -4.99 3.28
CA GLU A 108 -9.57 -6.35 2.78
C GLU A 108 -9.12 -7.37 3.83
N GLU A 109 -9.81 -8.51 3.91
CA GLU A 109 -9.51 -9.59 4.87
C GLU A 109 -8.08 -10.14 4.74
N ALA A 110 -7.53 -10.10 3.52
CA ALA A 110 -6.17 -10.58 3.25
C ALA A 110 -5.07 -9.59 3.70
N TRP A 111 -5.42 -8.42 4.26
CA TRP A 111 -4.45 -7.42 4.72
C TRP A 111 -3.52 -7.99 5.80
N PRO A 112 -2.18 -7.85 5.67
CA PRO A 112 -1.25 -8.29 6.70
C PRO A 112 -1.40 -7.44 7.98
N VAL A 113 -2.11 -7.96 8.98
CA VAL A 113 -2.48 -7.22 10.20
C VAL A 113 -1.30 -6.58 10.94
N GLY A 114 -0.11 -7.18 10.89
CA GLY A 114 1.10 -6.60 11.50
C GLY A 114 1.56 -5.28 10.87
N LEU A 115 1.11 -4.94 9.66
CA LEU A 115 1.36 -3.61 9.07
C LEU A 115 0.58 -2.52 9.81
N SER A 116 -0.56 -2.86 10.42
CA SER A 116 -1.37 -1.91 11.18
C SER A 116 -0.70 -1.46 12.48
N ASP A 117 0.24 -2.23 13.02
CA ASP A 117 1.01 -1.88 14.22
C ASP A 117 1.89 -0.63 14.03
N LEU A 118 2.11 -0.23 12.77
CA LEU A 118 2.85 1.00 12.41
C LEU A 118 2.03 2.29 12.62
N GLY A 119 0.73 2.18 12.93
CA GLY A 119 -0.16 3.32 13.16
C GLY A 119 -0.16 4.29 11.97
N ALA A 120 0.04 5.59 12.23
CA ALA A 120 0.08 6.61 11.17
C ALA A 120 1.19 6.38 10.11
N HIS A 121 2.20 5.54 10.41
CA HIS A 121 3.26 5.16 9.46
C HIS A 121 2.92 3.88 8.66
N ALA A 122 1.74 3.28 8.87
CA ALA A 122 1.30 2.14 8.09
C ALA A 122 1.19 2.51 6.60
N PRO A 123 1.51 1.57 5.68
CA PRO A 123 1.32 1.81 4.26
C PRO A 123 -0.16 2.03 3.93
N HIS A 124 -0.46 3.00 3.07
CA HIS A 124 -1.85 3.33 2.69
C HIS A 124 -2.55 2.18 1.96
N ALA A 125 -1.76 1.40 1.22
CA ALA A 125 -2.08 0.14 0.57
C ALA A 125 -0.76 -0.57 0.21
N VAL A 126 -0.82 -1.86 -0.13
CA VAL A 126 0.32 -2.62 -0.65
C VAL A 126 0.01 -3.19 -2.02
N TRP A 127 1.02 -3.21 -2.89
CA TRP A 127 0.92 -3.81 -4.22
C TRP A 127 1.47 -5.23 -4.17
N VAL A 128 0.62 -6.20 -4.47
CA VAL A 128 0.92 -7.62 -4.36
C VAL A 128 1.01 -8.25 -5.73
N ARG A 129 2.04 -9.05 -5.99
CA ARG A 129 2.18 -9.85 -7.20
C ARG A 129 2.28 -11.32 -6.84
N GLY A 130 1.45 -12.15 -7.46
CA GLY A 130 1.33 -13.58 -7.14
C GLY A 130 0.13 -13.88 -6.24
N ALA A 131 0.06 -15.12 -5.74
CA ALA A 131 -0.97 -15.54 -4.81
C ALA A 131 -0.43 -15.44 -3.38
N LEU A 132 -1.12 -14.70 -2.51
CA LEU A 132 -0.80 -14.72 -1.07
C LEU A 132 -1.10 -16.09 -0.46
N GLY A 133 -2.09 -16.83 -0.99
CA GLY A 133 -2.36 -18.23 -0.65
C GLY A 133 -2.42 -18.48 0.85
N ALA A 134 -1.80 -19.56 1.32
CA ALA A 134 -1.69 -19.89 2.74
C ALA A 134 -0.79 -18.92 3.54
N ALA A 135 0.01 -18.07 2.87
CA ALA A 135 0.83 -17.07 3.54
C ALA A 135 0.01 -15.86 4.03
N ALA A 136 -1.16 -15.60 3.43
CA ALA A 136 -2.13 -14.66 4.00
C ALA A 136 -2.68 -15.23 5.31
N GLY A 137 -2.15 -14.73 6.44
CA GLY A 137 -2.59 -15.13 7.78
C GLY A 137 -1.71 -16.18 8.47
N ALA A 138 -0.69 -16.74 7.80
CA ALA A 138 0.31 -17.56 8.47
C ALA A 138 1.19 -16.70 9.41
N PRO A 139 1.69 -17.25 10.52
CA PRO A 139 2.74 -16.60 11.28
C PRO A 139 3.94 -16.35 10.37
N GLY A 140 4.49 -15.14 10.42
CA GLY A 140 5.62 -14.71 9.60
C GLY A 140 6.89 -14.50 10.43
N VAL A 141 8.05 -14.87 9.89
CA VAL A 141 9.36 -14.58 10.48
C VAL A 141 10.21 -13.83 9.47
N ALA A 142 10.78 -12.71 9.91
CA ALA A 142 11.77 -11.99 9.12
C ALA A 142 13.13 -12.72 9.19
N LEU A 143 13.68 -13.10 8.04
CA LEU A 143 15.01 -13.69 7.92
C LEU A 143 15.91 -12.74 7.16
N VAL A 144 16.76 -11.99 7.88
CA VAL A 144 17.66 -10.99 7.31
C VAL A 144 19.12 -11.37 7.55
N GLY A 145 20.03 -10.89 6.70
CA GLY A 145 21.44 -11.25 6.77
C GLY A 145 22.38 -10.28 6.05
N ALA A 146 23.66 -10.61 6.06
CA ALA A 146 24.69 -9.83 5.35
C ALA A 146 24.54 -9.95 3.83
N ARG A 147 24.70 -8.85 3.09
CA ARG A 147 24.67 -8.84 1.62
C ARG A 147 25.79 -9.68 0.99
N ALA A 148 26.92 -9.80 1.68
CA ALA A 148 28.05 -10.66 1.33
C ALA A 148 28.18 -11.74 2.41
N ALA A 149 27.21 -12.67 2.42
CA ALA A 149 27.22 -13.79 3.34
C ALA A 149 28.38 -14.75 3.02
N THR A 150 28.87 -15.45 4.05
CA THR A 150 29.77 -16.60 3.84
C THR A 150 28.94 -17.81 3.40
N ALA A 151 29.58 -18.81 2.78
CA ALA A 151 28.92 -20.08 2.46
C ALA A 151 28.26 -20.74 3.69
N TYR A 152 28.86 -20.57 4.88
CA TYR A 152 28.25 -21.03 6.13
C TYR A 152 26.95 -20.25 6.46
N GLY A 153 26.96 -18.93 6.29
CA GLY A 153 25.77 -18.10 6.48
C GLY A 153 24.63 -18.47 5.52
N GLU A 154 24.94 -18.71 4.25
CA GLU A 154 23.97 -19.19 3.25
C GLU A 154 23.39 -20.56 3.64
N HIS A 155 24.23 -21.47 4.12
CA HIS A 155 23.81 -22.79 4.59
C HIS A 155 22.85 -22.68 5.78
N VAL A 156 23.19 -21.87 6.80
CA VAL A 156 22.32 -21.67 7.97
C VAL A 156 20.98 -21.03 7.58
N ALA A 157 20.97 -20.04 6.67
CA ALA A 157 19.73 -19.44 6.19
C ALA A 157 18.83 -20.44 5.44
N THR A 158 19.45 -21.35 4.68
CA THR A 158 18.74 -22.44 3.98
C THR A 158 18.08 -23.39 4.96
N GLU A 159 18.81 -23.88 5.97
CA GLU A 159 18.27 -24.79 6.98
C GLU A 159 17.13 -24.14 7.78
N LEU A 160 17.30 -22.89 8.20
CA LEU A 160 16.27 -22.16 8.94
C LEU A 160 15.00 -21.95 8.11
N SER A 161 15.13 -21.52 6.85
CA SER A 161 13.97 -21.30 5.97
C SER A 161 13.24 -22.60 5.66
N ALA A 162 13.96 -23.71 5.43
CA ALA A 162 13.35 -25.02 5.20
C ALA A 162 12.58 -25.54 6.43
N GLY A 163 13.18 -25.44 7.62
CA GLY A 163 12.54 -25.88 8.87
C GLY A 163 11.28 -25.07 9.22
N LEU A 164 11.35 -23.74 9.06
CA LEU A 164 10.23 -22.83 9.35
C LEU A 164 9.07 -23.04 8.37
N THR A 165 9.35 -23.12 7.07
CA THR A 165 8.31 -23.31 6.04
C THR A 165 7.61 -24.66 6.16
N THR A 166 8.35 -25.72 6.51
CA THR A 166 7.77 -27.05 6.82
C THR A 166 6.79 -27.00 8.00
N SER A 167 6.99 -26.05 8.92
CA SER A 167 6.11 -25.82 10.08
C SER A 167 4.97 -24.84 9.79
N GLY A 168 4.77 -24.44 8.53
CA GLY A 168 3.72 -23.50 8.12
C GLY A 168 4.00 -22.03 8.43
N VAL A 169 5.26 -21.67 8.72
CA VAL A 169 5.68 -20.28 8.95
C VAL A 169 6.10 -19.63 7.63
N ALA A 170 5.57 -18.44 7.35
CA ALA A 170 5.97 -17.65 6.19
C ALA A 170 7.31 -16.95 6.45
N ILE A 171 8.21 -16.95 5.46
CA ILE A 171 9.47 -16.19 5.53
C ILE A 171 9.27 -14.82 4.86
N VAL A 172 9.67 -13.76 5.57
CA VAL A 172 9.75 -12.38 5.06
C VAL A 172 11.23 -12.00 4.99
N SER A 173 11.71 -11.42 3.88
CA SER A 173 13.13 -11.09 3.68
C SER A 173 13.33 -9.86 2.82
#